data_AF-A0A0G1GLH2-F1
#
_entry.id   AF-A0A0G1GLH2-F1
#
_cell.length_a   1.000
_cell.length_b   1.000
_cell.length_c   1.000
_cell.angle_alpha   90.00
_cell.angle_beta   90.00
_cell.angle_gamma   90.00
#
_symmetry.space_group_name_H-M   'P 1'
#
loop_
_entity.id
_entity.type
_entity.pdbx_description
1 polymer ?
#
loop_
_entity_poly.entity_id
_entity_poly.type
_entity_poly.pdbx_seq_one_letter_code
_entity_poly.pdbx_strand_id
1 'polypeptide(L)'
;MRYQPTAIAKALSWTVGILYSICTLVVIYLPDLAAGIAQAWFHSLDSALIQSAVITLEGFVSGLVSAMLMSWVAGYLFAGFANFFSRK
;
A
#
# COMPACT_ATOMS: atom_id res chain seq x y z
N MET A 1 -6.35 14.68 21.40
CA MET A 1 -5.15 13.83 21.63
C MET A 1 -4.12 14.18 20.57
N ARG A 2 -2.84 14.28 20.93
CA ARG A 2 -1.77 14.60 19.97
C ARG A 2 -1.23 13.29 19.39
N TYR A 3 -1.30 13.12 18.07
CA TYR A 3 -0.73 11.97 17.39
C TYR A 3 0.80 11.96 17.56
N GLN A 4 1.39 10.80 17.83
CA GLN A 4 2.84 10.63 17.77
C GLN A 4 3.23 10.25 16.33
N PRO A 5 3.88 11.13 15.54
CA PRO A 5 4.06 10.90 14.12
C PRO A 5 4.84 9.62 13.79
N THR A 6 5.86 9.32 14.59
CA THR A 6 6.68 8.11 14.42
C THR A 6 5.91 6.82 14.70
N ALA A 7 4.99 6.83 15.68
CA ALA A 7 4.15 5.67 15.98
C ALA A 7 3.16 5.41 14.84
N ILE A 8 2.50 6.46 14.34
CA ILE A 8 1.57 6.35 13.20
C ILE A 8 2.30 5.91 11.93
N ALA A 9 3.47 6.48 11.65
CA ALA A 9 4.29 6.11 10.50
C ALA A 9 4.69 4.62 10.51
N LYS A 10 5.17 4.11 11.65
CA LYS A 10 5.52 2.69 11.81
C LYS A 10 4.30 1.78 11.66
N ALA A 11 3.19 2.14 12.31
CA ALA A 11 1.95 1.36 12.22
C ALA A 11 1.45 1.29 10.77
N LEU A 12 1.39 2.43 10.07
CA LEU A 12 0.93 2.47 8.68
C LEU A 12 1.87 1.70 7.75
N SER A 13 3.19 1.82 7.96
CA SER A 13 4.21 1.07 7.21
C SER A 13 4.03 -0.45 7.31
N TRP A 14 3.90 -0.97 8.53
CA TRP A 14 3.70 -2.40 8.75
C TRP A 14 2.35 -2.90 8.25
N THR A 15 1.27 -2.14 8.47
CA THR A 15 -0.05 -2.47 7.94
C THR A 15 -0.01 -2.61 6.41
N VAL A 16 0.60 -1.64 5.71
CA VAL A 16 0.75 -1.70 4.26
C VAL A 16 1.66 -2.85 3.81
N GLY A 17 2.75 -3.13 4.53
CA GLY A 17 3.62 -4.27 4.20
C GLY A 17 2.91 -5.62 4.30
N ILE A 18 2.09 -5.82 5.34
CA ILE A 18 1.27 -7.03 5.50
C ILE A 18 0.25 -7.12 4.37
N LEU A 19 -0.49 -6.03 4.10
CA LEU A 19 -1.49 -6.00 3.03
C LEU A 19 -0.85 -6.27 1.66
N TYR A 20 0.28 -5.66 1.35
CA TYR A 20 1.02 -5.88 0.11
C TYR A 20 1.41 -7.36 -0.06
N SER A 21 1.86 -8.00 1.02
CA SER A 21 2.22 -9.42 1.01
C SER A 21 1.01 -10.30 0.72
N ILE A 22 -0.13 -10.01 1.37
CA ILE A 22 -1.40 -10.70 1.10
C ILE A 22 -1.87 -10.45 -0.35
N CYS A 23 -1.82 -9.22 -0.83
CA CYS A 23 -2.17 -8.87 -2.20
C CYS A 23 -1.32 -9.64 -3.22
N THR A 24 -0.02 -9.79 -2.95
CA THR A 24 0.87 -10.59 -3.81
C THR A 24 0.41 -12.05 -3.89
N LEU A 25 0.05 -12.66 -2.75
CA LEU A 25 -0.47 -14.02 -2.73
C LEU A 25 -1.79 -14.13 -3.52
N VAL A 26 -2.70 -13.15 -3.39
CA VAL A 26 -3.95 -13.12 -4.15
C VAL A 26 -3.67 -13.01 -5.66
N VAL A 27 -2.71 -12.21 -6.09
CA VAL A 27 -2.34 -12.12 -7.52
C VAL A 27 -1.81 -13.46 -8.05
N ILE A 28 -1.03 -14.20 -7.25
CA ILE A 28 -0.45 -15.50 -7.65
C ILE A 28 -1.52 -16.59 -7.74
N TYR A 29 -2.38 -16.70 -6.72
CA TYR A 29 -3.31 -17.83 -6.59
C TYR A 29 -4.72 -17.54 -7.14
N LEU A 30 -5.12 -16.27 -7.21
CA LEU A 30 -6.48 -15.82 -7.57
C LEU A 30 -6.42 -14.58 -8.51
N PRO A 31 -5.79 -14.69 -9.70
CA PRO A 31 -5.52 -13.55 -10.57
C PRO A 31 -6.78 -12.82 -11.06
N ASP A 32 -7.87 -13.53 -11.34
CA ASP A 32 -9.14 -12.91 -11.77
C ASP A 32 -9.76 -12.04 -10.67
N LEU A 33 -9.67 -12.51 -9.41
CA LEU A 33 -10.12 -11.74 -8.25
C LEU A 33 -9.26 -10.48 -8.08
N ALA A 34 -7.94 -10.62 -8.22
CA ALA A 34 -7.02 -9.49 -8.13
C ALA A 34 -7.32 -8.43 -9.20
N ALA A 35 -7.56 -8.86 -10.46
CA ALA A 35 -7.93 -7.98 -11.55
C ALA A 35 -9.27 -7.28 -11.30
N GLY A 36 -10.28 -8.00 -10.83
CA GLY A 36 -11.59 -7.42 -10.49
C GLY A 36 -11.52 -6.38 -9.37
N ILE A 37 -10.72 -6.62 -8.33
CA ILE A 37 -10.47 -5.64 -7.25
C ILE A 37 -9.78 -4.40 -7.82
N ALA A 38 -8.74 -4.58 -8.63
CA ALA A 38 -8.03 -3.47 -9.25
C ALA A 38 -8.97 -2.61 -10.11
N GLN A 39 -9.82 -3.22 -10.94
CA GLN A 39 -10.80 -2.50 -11.74
C GLN A 39 -11.83 -1.74 -10.90
N ALA A 40 -12.30 -2.33 -9.80
CA ALA A 40 -13.27 -1.69 -8.92
C ALA A 40 -12.71 -0.45 -8.21
N TRP A 41 -11.39 -0.42 -7.95
CA TRP A 41 -10.73 0.71 -7.30
C TRP A 41 -10.18 1.74 -8.30
N PHE A 42 -9.83 1.33 -9.51
CA PHE A 42 -9.21 2.18 -10.52
C PHE A 42 -10.08 2.30 -11.77
N HIS A 43 -10.65 3.49 -11.97
CA HIS A 43 -11.61 3.81 -13.03
C HIS A 43 -11.06 3.75 -14.48
N SER A 44 -9.76 3.50 -14.70
CA SER A 44 -9.13 3.46 -16.04
C SER A 44 -8.18 2.27 -16.26
N LEU A 45 -8.22 1.25 -15.40
CA LEU A 45 -7.47 0.02 -15.66
C LEU A 45 -8.29 -0.91 -16.55
N ASP A 46 -7.91 -1.00 -17.82
CA ASP A 46 -8.36 -2.11 -18.67
C ASP A 46 -7.60 -3.37 -18.24
N SER A 47 -8.31 -4.41 -17.81
CA SER A 47 -7.71 -5.69 -17.42
C SER A 47 -6.96 -6.34 -18.59
N ALA A 48 -7.34 -6.03 -19.84
CA ALA A 48 -6.63 -6.51 -21.03
C ALA A 48 -5.24 -5.88 -21.20
N LEU A 49 -4.99 -4.73 -20.56
CA LEU A 49 -3.68 -4.04 -20.58
C LEU A 49 -2.79 -4.43 -19.39
N ILE A 50 -3.35 -5.10 -18.37
CA ILE A 50 -2.57 -5.61 -17.24
C ILE A 50 -1.84 -6.87 -17.71
N GLN A 51 -0.63 -6.70 -18.24
CA GLN A 51 0.24 -7.84 -18.56
C GLN A 51 0.52 -8.62 -17.27
N SER A 52 0.45 -9.95 -17.35
CA SER A 52 0.89 -10.85 -16.29
C SER A 52 2.41 -10.77 -16.13
N ALA A 53 2.89 -9.72 -15.47
CA ALA A 53 4.27 -9.62 -15.08
C ALA A 53 4.60 -10.82 -14.17
N VAL A 54 5.60 -11.61 -14.56
CA VAL A 54 6.09 -12.71 -13.73
C VAL A 54 6.55 -12.12 -12.41
N ILE A 55 5.92 -12.54 -11.31
CA ILE A 55 6.32 -12.09 -9.97
C ILE A 55 7.68 -12.71 -9.66
N THR A 56 8.72 -11.88 -9.65
CA THR A 56 10.06 -12.26 -9.22
C THR A 56 10.25 -11.91 -7.75
N LEU A 57 11.15 -12.63 -7.06
CA LEU A 57 11.48 -12.34 -5.66
C LEU A 57 12.04 -10.92 -5.51
N GLU A 58 12.87 -10.48 -6.46
CA GLU A 58 13.41 -9.12 -6.49
C GLU A 58 12.32 -8.06 -6.65
N GLY A 59 11.37 -8.27 -7.58
CA GLY A 59 10.22 -7.40 -7.79
C GLY A 59 9.32 -7.32 -6.56
N PHE A 60 9.10 -8.44 -5.88
CA PHE A 60 8.34 -8.48 -4.63
C PHE A 60 9.05 -7.70 -3.51
N VAL A 61 10.34 -7.94 -3.27
CA VAL A 61 11.08 -7.27 -2.18
C VAL A 61 11.19 -5.77 -2.44
N SER A 62 11.52 -5.36 -3.67
CA SER A 62 11.61 -3.95 -4.04
C SER A 62 10.26 -3.24 -3.92
N GLY A 63 9.17 -3.88 -4.36
CA GLY A 63 7.80 -3.37 -4.22
C GLY A 63 7.37 -3.26 -2.76
N LEU A 64 7.64 -4.28 -1.94
CA LEU A 64 7.33 -4.28 -0.50
C LEU A 64 8.05 -3.15 0.23
N VAL A 65 9.36 -3.03 0.05
CA VAL A 65 10.16 -1.97 0.70
C VAL A 65 9.67 -0.59 0.25
N SER A 66 9.42 -0.40 -1.05
CA SER A 66 8.93 0.87 -1.59
C SER A 66 7.55 1.25 -1.01
N ALA A 67 6.62 0.29 -0.94
CA ALA A 67 5.30 0.50 -0.35
C ALA A 67 5.37 0.81 1.15
N MET A 68 6.20 0.09 1.91
CA MET A 68 6.42 0.32 3.34
C MET A 68 7.07 1.69 3.62
N LEU A 69 8.04 2.11 2.82
CA LEU A 69 8.67 3.42 2.95
C LEU A 69 7.67 4.54 2.64
N MET A 70 6.89 4.39 1.57
CA MET A 70 5.94 5.42 1.18
C MET A 70 4.79 5.59 2.16
N SER A 71 4.25 4.49 2.65
CA SER A 71 3.25 4.50 3.72
C SER A 71 3.80 5.03 5.05
N TRP A 72 5.08 4.79 5.37
CA TRP A 72 5.72 5.42 6.53
C TRP A 72 5.72 6.95 6.40
N VAL A 73 6.15 7.48 5.25
CA VAL A 73 6.17 8.92 4.98
C VAL A 73 4.76 9.50 5.05
N ALA A 74 3.79 8.86 4.39
CA ALA A 74 2.40 9.27 4.42
C ALA A 74 1.84 9.33 5.85
N GLY A 75 2.12 8.31 6.68
CA GLY A 75 1.68 8.25 8.07
C GLY A 75 2.31 9.34 8.94
N TYR A 76 3.60 9.62 8.74
CA TYR A 76 4.30 10.69 9.43
C TYR A 76 3.69 12.06 9.10
N LEU A 77 3.48 12.33 7.80
CA LEU A 77 2.87 13.57 7.32
C LEU A 77 1.43 13.73 7.81
N PHE A 78 0.62 12.67 7.71
CA PHE A 78 -0.75 12.66 8.19
C PHE A 78 -0.84 13.05 9.67
N ALA A 79 -0.03 12.42 10.52
CA ALA A 79 0.00 12.75 11.95
C ALA A 79 0.47 14.19 12.21
N GLY A 80 1.42 14.70 11.41
CA GLY A 80 1.88 16.08 11.45
C GLY A 80 0.74 17.07 11.14
N PHE A 81 0.07 16.87 10.01
CA PHE A 81 -1.06 17.71 9.60
C PHE A 81 -2.24 17.61 10.56
N ALA A 82 -2.59 16.41 11.02
CA ALA A 82 -3.65 16.23 12.01
C ALA A 82 -3.35 16.98 13.31
N ASN A 83 -2.10 16.96 13.78
CA ASN A 83 -1.67 17.76 14.92
C ASN A 83 -1.70 19.26 14.66
N PHE A 84 -1.34 19.70 13.45
CA PHE A 84 -1.36 21.12 13.07
C PHE A 84 -2.78 21.67 13.04
N PHE A 85 -3.71 21.00 12.35
CA PHE A 85 -5.10 21.46 12.21
C PHE A 85 -5.96 21.23 13.45
N SER A 86 -5.55 20.33 14.36
CA SER A 86 -6.27 20.11 15.64
C SER A 86 -5.89 21.10 16.74
N ARG A 87 -4.87 21.94 16.53
CA ARG A 87 -4.58 23.07 17.40
C ARG A 87 -5.58 24.18 17.09
N LYS A 88 -6.61 24.31 17.94
CA LYS A 88 -7.34 25.57 18.08
C LYS A 88 -6.44 26.62 18.71
#